data_AF-A0A7Y5IXB4-F1
#
_entry.id   AF-A0A7Y5IXB4-F1
#
_cell.length_a   1.000
_cell.length_b   1.000
_cell.length_c   1.000
_cell.angle_alpha   90.00
_cell.angle_beta   90.00
_cell.angle_gamma   90.00
#
_symmetry.space_group_name_H-M   'P 1'
#
loop_
_entity.id
_entity.type
_entity.pdbx_description
1 polymer ?
#
loop_
_entity_poly.entity_id
_entity_poly.type
_entity_poly.pdbx_seq_one_letter_code
_entity_poly.pdbx_strand_id
1 'polypeptide(L)'
;QFRIHSEIAREEGPYKVSIHSGSDKFSLYPVIARESLGPIHLKTSGTSYLEALRVVARKAPDLFRKIARKCGEVFEEQRASYHIHATLADLPDLDQVSDGELEARFLAWPDADAVRQILHVCFGVVLSEEAGFAGRIKAIVSDHGEEYAEVLAAHLTRHLAVFGA
;
A
#
# COMPACT_ATOMS: atom_id res chain seq x y z
N GLN A 1 8.12 -7.26 -23.56
CA GLN A 1 6.66 -7.48 -23.43
C GLN A 1 5.89 -6.17 -23.30
N PHE A 2 6.19 -5.30 -22.32
CA PHE A 2 5.43 -4.03 -22.15
C PHE A 2 5.38 -3.15 -23.42
N ARG A 3 6.51 -2.91 -24.08
CA ARG A 3 6.57 -2.17 -25.35
C ARG A 3 5.61 -2.72 -26.42
N ILE A 4 5.58 -4.03 -26.61
CA ILE A 4 4.70 -4.71 -27.57
C ILE A 4 3.22 -4.44 -27.21
N HIS A 5 2.85 -4.52 -25.93
CA HIS A 5 1.49 -4.16 -25.50
C HIS A 5 1.17 -2.67 -25.74
N SER A 6 2.15 -1.79 -25.59
CA SER A 6 1.98 -0.38 -25.89
C SER A 6 1.85 -0.11 -27.39
N GLU A 7 2.53 -0.88 -28.24
CA GLU A 7 2.39 -0.84 -29.70
C GLU A 7 0.98 -1.29 -30.10
N ILE A 8 0.50 -2.44 -29.59
CA ILE A 8 -0.87 -2.92 -29.83
C ILE A 8 -1.90 -1.87 -29.40
N ALA A 9 -1.78 -1.31 -28.20
CA ALA A 9 -2.73 -0.31 -27.69
C ALA A 9 -2.78 0.95 -28.57
N ARG A 10 -1.66 1.31 -29.22
CA ARG A 10 -1.56 2.46 -30.13
C ARG A 10 -2.14 2.16 -31.52
N GLU A 11 -1.89 0.96 -32.06
CA GLU A 11 -2.37 0.57 -33.40
C GLU A 11 -3.88 0.29 -33.41
N GLU A 12 -4.42 -0.32 -32.34
CA GLU A 12 -5.81 -0.82 -32.32
C GLU A 12 -6.86 0.23 -31.89
N GLY A 13 -6.46 1.47 -31.58
CA GLY A 13 -7.40 2.57 -31.26
C GLY A 13 -6.91 3.48 -30.12
N PRO A 14 -7.77 4.37 -29.58
CA PRO A 14 -7.39 5.26 -28.47
C PRO A 14 -7.38 4.53 -27.12
N TYR A 15 -6.85 3.30 -27.10
CA TYR A 15 -6.75 2.49 -25.89
C TYR A 15 -5.51 2.86 -25.08
N LYS A 16 -5.59 2.62 -23.77
CA LYS A 16 -4.50 2.86 -22.82
C LYS A 16 -4.11 1.55 -22.18
N VAL A 17 -2.81 1.33 -21.97
CA VAL A 17 -2.35 0.22 -21.15
C VAL A 17 -2.70 0.52 -19.69
N SER A 18 -3.56 -0.32 -19.11
CA SER A 18 -4.02 -0.21 -17.72
C SER A 18 -3.19 -1.11 -16.82
N ILE A 19 -2.51 -0.52 -15.83
CA ILE A 19 -1.63 -1.22 -14.90
C ILE A 19 -2.39 -1.45 -13.61
N HIS A 20 -2.80 -2.71 -13.41
CA HIS A 20 -3.47 -3.19 -12.21
C HIS A 20 -2.46 -3.56 -11.12
N SER A 21 -2.89 -3.53 -9.86
CA SER A 21 -1.99 -3.68 -8.70
C SER A 21 -0.77 -2.77 -8.81
N GLY A 22 -0.98 -1.59 -9.39
CA GLY A 22 0.06 -0.71 -9.90
C GLY A 22 0.80 0.01 -8.80
N SER A 23 0.28 0.03 -7.58
CA SER A 23 0.93 0.64 -6.42
C SER A 23 2.25 -0.04 -6.06
N ASP A 24 3.22 0.75 -5.60
CA ASP A 24 4.52 0.34 -5.09
C ASP A 24 5.39 -0.46 -6.08
N LYS A 25 5.08 -0.40 -7.38
CA LYS A 25 5.88 -1.03 -8.45
C LYS A 25 7.02 -0.12 -8.92
N PHE A 26 7.72 0.53 -7.98
CA PHE A 26 8.71 1.57 -8.27
C PHE A 26 9.85 1.11 -9.18
N SER A 27 10.25 -0.16 -9.11
CA SER A 27 11.26 -0.73 -10.02
C SER A 27 10.77 -0.86 -11.46
N LEU A 28 9.46 -1.02 -11.67
CA LEU A 28 8.86 -1.16 -13.00
C LEU A 28 8.56 0.18 -13.64
N TYR A 29 8.27 1.22 -12.85
CA TYR A 29 7.83 2.51 -13.40
C TYR A 29 8.82 3.15 -14.39
N PRO A 30 10.15 3.15 -14.19
CA PRO A 30 11.09 3.67 -15.20
C PRO A 30 11.03 2.91 -16.53
N VAL A 31 10.80 1.59 -16.47
CA VAL A 31 10.62 0.77 -17.68
C VAL A 31 9.29 1.09 -18.35
N ILE A 32 8.21 1.18 -17.58
CA ILE A 32 6.88 1.54 -18.09
C ILE A 32 6.91 2.92 -18.75
N ALA A 33 7.48 3.93 -18.08
CA ALA A 33 7.57 5.29 -18.60
C ALA A 33 8.36 5.36 -19.91
N ARG A 34 9.52 4.69 -19.97
CA ARG A 34 10.37 4.67 -21.18
C ARG A 34 9.74 3.92 -22.34
N GLU A 35 9.09 2.79 -22.07
CA GLU A 35 8.59 1.89 -23.11
C GLU A 35 7.13 2.20 -23.50
N SER A 36 6.47 3.15 -22.85
CA SER A 36 5.12 3.56 -23.20
C SER A 36 5.13 4.49 -24.41
N LEU A 37 4.27 4.17 -25.38
CA LEU A 37 4.10 4.93 -26.62
C LEU A 37 2.82 5.79 -26.60
N GLY A 38 2.22 5.99 -25.42
CA GLY A 38 0.98 6.73 -25.24
C GLY A 38 0.59 6.85 -23.76
N PRO A 39 -0.62 7.35 -23.45
CA PRO A 39 -1.08 7.46 -22.08
C PRO A 39 -1.26 6.09 -21.42
N ILE A 40 -0.87 5.98 -20.16
CA ILE A 40 -1.16 4.82 -19.32
C ILE A 40 -2.29 5.13 -18.33
N HIS A 41 -2.87 4.07 -17.77
CA HIS A 41 -3.77 4.19 -16.62
C HIS A 41 -3.19 3.40 -15.44
N LEU A 42 -2.67 4.10 -14.44
CA LEU A 42 -2.09 3.48 -13.24
C LEU A 42 -3.15 3.38 -12.15
N LYS A 43 -3.48 2.16 -11.71
CA LYS A 43 -4.42 1.94 -10.61
C LYS A 43 -3.69 1.77 -9.29
N THR A 44 -3.96 2.67 -8.35
CA THR A 44 -3.64 2.53 -6.93
C THR A 44 -4.94 2.34 -6.15
N SER A 45 -4.87 1.68 -4.99
CA SER A 45 -6.03 1.53 -4.10
C SER A 45 -5.56 1.34 -2.67
N GLY A 46 -5.17 0.11 -2.29
CA GLY A 46 -4.87 -0.19 -0.89
C GLY A 46 -3.60 0.46 -0.33
N THR A 47 -2.81 1.21 -1.12
CA THR A 47 -1.77 2.05 -0.52
C THR A 47 -2.35 3.23 0.26
N SER A 48 -3.51 3.77 -0.14
CA SER A 48 -4.18 4.81 0.64
C SER A 48 -4.58 4.30 2.03
N TYR A 49 -4.99 3.03 2.13
CA TYR A 49 -5.22 2.37 3.42
C TYR A 49 -3.93 2.22 4.24
N LEU A 50 -2.81 1.84 3.61
CA LEU A 50 -1.52 1.76 4.31
C LEU A 50 -1.07 3.14 4.83
N GLU A 51 -1.28 4.20 4.06
CA GLU A 51 -0.96 5.56 4.50
C GLU A 51 -1.93 6.06 5.60
N ALA A 52 -3.17 5.57 5.64
CA ALA A 52 -4.05 5.77 6.79
C ALA A 52 -3.51 5.05 8.04
N LEU A 53 -3.04 3.81 7.90
CA LEU A 53 -2.39 3.09 8.99
C LEU A 53 -1.09 3.78 9.47
N ARG A 54 -0.39 4.51 8.60
CA ARG A 54 0.76 5.34 8.98
C ARG A 54 0.36 6.43 9.97
N VAL A 55 -0.73 7.14 9.72
CA VAL A 55 -1.26 8.12 10.66
C VAL A 55 -1.69 7.43 11.97
N VAL A 56 -2.32 6.25 11.90
CA VAL A 56 -2.67 5.48 13.10
C VAL A 56 -1.44 5.07 13.90
N ALA A 57 -0.35 4.64 13.26
CA ALA A 57 0.90 4.28 13.94
C ALA A 57 1.48 5.47 14.72
N ARG A 58 1.40 6.68 14.16
CA ARG A 58 1.91 7.91 14.78
C ARG A 58 1.03 8.43 15.92
N LYS A 59 -0.30 8.31 15.80
CA LYS A 59 -1.26 8.98 16.70
C LYS A 59 -1.85 8.05 17.75
N ALA A 60 -1.94 6.76 17.45
CA ALA A 60 -2.53 5.74 18.30
C ALA A 60 -1.73 4.43 18.21
N PRO A 61 -0.46 4.40 18.67
CA PRO A 61 0.42 3.25 18.55
C PRO A 61 -0.19 1.97 19.14
N ASP A 62 -0.91 2.07 20.28
CA ASP A 62 -1.64 0.95 20.87
C ASP A 62 -2.71 0.35 19.95
N LEU A 63 -3.42 1.19 19.18
CA LEU A 63 -4.38 0.71 18.19
C LEU A 63 -3.65 0.05 17.02
N PHE A 64 -2.57 0.67 16.53
CA PHE A 64 -1.77 0.10 15.46
C PHE A 64 -1.24 -1.30 15.81
N ARG A 65 -0.72 -1.48 17.04
CA ARG A 65 -0.27 -2.79 17.54
C ARG A 65 -1.38 -3.84 17.53
N LYS A 66 -2.60 -3.47 17.93
CA LYS A 66 -3.77 -4.38 17.88
C LYS A 66 -4.12 -4.77 16.45
N ILE A 67 -4.07 -3.81 15.52
CA ILE A 67 -4.30 -4.06 14.09
C ILE A 67 -3.21 -4.98 13.53
N ALA A 68 -1.93 -4.67 13.77
CA ALA A 68 -0.80 -5.46 13.27
C ALA A 68 -0.83 -6.90 13.81
N ARG A 69 -1.16 -7.07 15.10
CA ARG A 69 -1.37 -8.40 15.70
C ARG A 69 -2.52 -9.14 15.02
N LYS A 70 -3.65 -8.47 14.78
CA LYS A 70 -4.78 -9.06 14.07
C LYS A 70 -4.40 -9.50 12.66
N CYS A 71 -3.63 -8.69 11.93
CA CYS A 71 -3.12 -9.06 10.62
C CYS A 71 -2.27 -10.34 10.69
N GLY A 72 -1.37 -10.46 11.68
CA GLY A 72 -0.58 -11.68 11.89
C GLY A 72 -1.43 -12.93 12.16
N GLU A 73 -2.53 -12.80 12.90
CA GLU A 73 -3.45 -13.91 13.18
C GLU A 73 -4.17 -14.43 11.93
N VAL A 74 -4.52 -13.54 10.99
CA VAL A 74 -5.38 -13.88 9.83
C VAL A 74 -4.63 -13.95 8.50
N PHE A 75 -3.33 -13.61 8.50
CA PHE A 75 -2.55 -13.43 7.27
C PHE A 75 -2.58 -14.64 6.33
N GLU A 76 -2.40 -15.86 6.84
CA GLU A 76 -2.37 -17.06 5.99
C GLU A 76 -3.70 -17.30 5.27
N GLU A 77 -4.83 -16.99 5.91
CA GLU A 77 -6.14 -17.05 5.29
C GLU A 77 -6.31 -15.92 4.26
N GLN A 78 -5.98 -14.68 4.65
CA GLN A 78 -6.22 -13.50 3.82
C GLN A 78 -5.31 -13.45 2.59
N ARG A 79 -4.10 -14.01 2.65
CA ARG A 79 -3.18 -14.05 1.52
C ARG A 79 -3.58 -15.06 0.43
N ALA A 80 -4.52 -15.97 0.69
CA ALA A 80 -4.90 -17.03 -0.25
C ALA A 80 -5.36 -16.49 -1.62
N SER A 81 -5.94 -15.29 -1.64
CA SER A 81 -6.41 -14.62 -2.87
C SER A 81 -5.38 -13.66 -3.49
N TYR A 82 -4.15 -13.59 -2.96
CA TYR A 82 -3.13 -12.62 -3.36
C TYR A 82 -1.80 -13.30 -3.71
N HIS A 83 -1.25 -12.96 -4.88
CA HIS A 83 0.11 -13.35 -5.25
C HIS A 83 1.13 -12.39 -4.63
N ILE A 84 1.52 -12.66 -3.38
CA ILE A 84 2.50 -11.89 -2.60
C ILE A 84 3.65 -12.77 -2.10
N HIS A 85 4.78 -12.16 -1.75
CA HIS A 85 5.97 -12.88 -1.30
C HIS A 85 6.18 -12.87 0.22
N ALA A 86 5.47 -11.99 0.93
CA ALA A 86 5.56 -11.89 2.38
C ALA A 86 5.14 -13.19 3.09
N THR A 87 5.74 -13.40 4.26
CA THR A 87 5.53 -14.52 5.18
C THR A 87 5.34 -13.99 6.60
N LEU A 88 4.78 -14.80 7.50
CA LEU A 88 4.67 -14.40 8.92
C LEU A 88 6.02 -14.09 9.58
N ALA A 89 7.12 -14.66 9.07
CA ALA A 89 8.47 -14.38 9.58
C ALA A 89 8.94 -12.94 9.31
N ASP A 90 8.30 -12.24 8.37
CA ASP A 90 8.62 -10.84 8.07
C ASP A 90 8.01 -9.88 9.10
N LEU A 91 7.03 -10.29 9.90
CA LEU A 91 6.45 -9.45 10.93
C LEU A 91 7.46 -9.16 12.04
N PRO A 92 7.76 -7.88 12.33
CA PRO A 92 8.54 -7.52 13.50
C PRO A 92 7.84 -7.97 14.78
N ASP A 93 8.62 -8.38 15.78
CA ASP A 93 8.10 -8.59 17.13
C ASP A 93 7.60 -7.25 17.69
N LEU A 94 6.27 -7.12 17.77
CA LEU A 94 5.62 -5.91 18.25
C LEU A 94 6.13 -5.52 19.64
N ASP A 95 6.39 -6.48 20.52
CA ASP A 95 6.78 -6.18 21.91
C ASP A 95 8.23 -5.66 22.01
N GLN A 96 9.03 -5.78 20.93
CA GLN A 96 10.41 -5.29 20.83
C GLN A 96 10.53 -4.00 20.00
N VAL A 97 9.46 -3.54 19.36
CA VAL A 97 9.45 -2.31 18.56
C VAL A 97 8.89 -1.19 19.42
N SER A 98 9.60 -0.08 19.57
CA SER A 98 9.08 1.10 20.29
C SER A 98 7.99 1.82 19.49
N ASP A 99 7.16 2.63 20.16
CA ASP A 99 6.06 3.34 19.49
C ASP A 99 6.56 4.26 18.36
N GLY A 100 7.71 4.92 18.56
CA GLY A 100 8.33 5.78 17.55
C GLY A 100 8.90 5.03 16.34
N GLU A 101 9.10 3.72 16.45
CA GLU A 101 9.64 2.89 15.38
C GLU A 101 8.56 2.15 14.59
N LEU A 102 7.30 2.13 15.06
CA LEU A 102 6.22 1.38 14.41
C LEU A 102 6.06 1.75 12.93
N GLU A 103 6.07 3.03 12.60
CA GLU A 103 6.02 3.47 11.21
C GLU A 103 7.21 2.95 10.39
N ALA A 104 8.43 3.12 10.91
CA ALA A 104 9.65 2.74 10.21
C ALA A 104 9.69 1.23 9.95
N ARG A 105 9.29 0.42 10.93
CA ARG A 105 9.38 -1.03 10.87
C ARG A 105 8.25 -1.71 10.11
N PHE A 106 7.08 -1.07 10.00
CA PHE A 106 5.89 -1.69 9.39
C PHE A 106 5.44 -1.03 8.09
N LEU A 107 5.79 0.23 7.84
CA LEU A 107 5.19 1.04 6.77
C LEU A 107 6.21 1.77 5.89
N ALA A 108 7.46 1.94 6.33
CA ALA A 108 8.47 2.62 5.53
C ALA A 108 8.88 1.77 4.31
N TRP A 109 8.74 2.35 3.13
CA TRP A 109 9.23 1.75 1.90
C TRP A 109 10.68 2.19 1.66
N PRO A 110 11.60 1.31 1.21
CA PRO A 110 11.37 -0.08 0.78
C PRO A 110 11.48 -1.12 1.90
N ASP A 111 12.03 -0.77 3.05
CA ASP A 111 12.49 -1.74 4.05
C ASP A 111 11.37 -2.59 4.65
N ALA A 112 10.15 -2.06 4.71
CA ALA A 112 8.97 -2.75 5.23
C ALA A 112 8.03 -3.27 4.12
N ASP A 113 8.49 -3.50 2.87
CA ASP A 113 7.61 -3.95 1.77
C ASP A 113 6.85 -5.24 2.10
N ALA A 114 7.53 -6.25 2.65
CA ALA A 114 6.88 -7.50 3.06
C ALA A 114 5.83 -7.27 4.14
N VAL A 115 6.12 -6.44 5.15
CA VAL A 115 5.17 -6.10 6.22
C VAL A 115 3.99 -5.30 5.68
N ARG A 116 4.22 -4.37 4.75
CA ARG A 116 3.17 -3.63 4.05
C ARG A 116 2.23 -4.58 3.30
N GLN A 117 2.74 -5.63 2.67
CA GLN A 117 1.89 -6.64 2.02
C GLN A 117 0.99 -7.36 3.03
N ILE A 118 1.53 -7.73 4.20
CA ILE A 118 0.76 -8.37 5.27
C ILE A 118 -0.38 -7.46 5.72
N LEU A 119 -0.09 -6.19 6.01
CA LEU A 119 -1.10 -5.20 6.39
C LEU A 119 -2.14 -4.99 5.27
N HIS A 120 -1.68 -4.92 4.03
CA HIS A 120 -2.52 -4.66 2.86
C HIS A 120 -3.57 -5.75 2.65
N VAL A 121 -3.18 -7.03 2.64
CA VAL A 121 -4.12 -8.12 2.34
C VAL A 121 -5.15 -8.32 3.46
N CYS A 122 -4.82 -7.91 4.68
CA CYS A 122 -5.71 -8.07 5.84
C CYS A 122 -6.77 -6.95 5.96
N PHE A 123 -6.80 -5.96 5.06
CA PHE A 123 -7.69 -4.80 5.17
C PHE A 123 -9.18 -5.18 5.33
N GLY A 124 -9.62 -6.23 4.63
CA GLY A 124 -11.02 -6.68 4.67
C GLY A 124 -11.45 -7.13 6.07
N VAL A 125 -10.59 -7.87 6.77
CA VAL A 125 -10.82 -8.28 8.16
C VAL A 125 -10.66 -7.10 9.11
N VAL A 126 -9.60 -6.29 8.96
CA VAL A 126 -9.36 -5.15 9.86
C VAL A 126 -10.51 -4.14 9.83
N LEU A 127 -11.10 -3.90 8.66
CA LEU A 127 -12.20 -2.96 8.47
C LEU A 127 -13.59 -3.58 8.67
N SER A 128 -13.67 -4.86 9.04
CA SER A 128 -14.95 -5.52 9.31
C SER A 128 -15.55 -5.05 10.64
N GLU A 129 -16.86 -5.22 10.78
CA GLU A 129 -17.57 -4.89 12.02
C GLU A 129 -17.08 -5.76 13.20
N GLU A 130 -16.81 -7.03 12.92
CA GLU A 130 -16.36 -8.02 13.90
C GLU A 130 -14.99 -7.67 14.50
N ALA A 131 -14.08 -7.11 13.69
CA ALA A 131 -12.78 -6.66 14.17
C ALA A 131 -12.87 -5.35 14.97
N GLY A 132 -13.89 -4.53 14.74
CA GLY A 132 -14.18 -3.32 15.52
C GLY A 132 -13.14 -2.19 15.39
N PHE A 133 -12.23 -2.24 14.41
CA PHE A 133 -11.19 -1.20 14.22
C PHE A 133 -11.64 -0.07 13.29
N ALA A 134 -12.54 -0.34 12.35
CA ALA A 134 -12.92 0.60 11.27
C ALA A 134 -13.31 2.00 11.79
N GLY A 135 -14.20 2.05 12.81
CA GLY A 135 -14.64 3.33 13.38
C GLY A 135 -13.51 4.13 14.02
N ARG A 136 -12.57 3.46 14.69
CA ARG A 136 -11.42 4.10 15.35
C ARG A 136 -10.39 4.59 14.35
N ILE A 137 -10.09 3.80 13.31
CA ILE A 137 -9.23 4.22 12.20
C ILE A 137 -9.83 5.46 11.53
N LYS A 138 -11.12 5.44 11.21
CA LYS A 138 -11.81 6.56 10.57
C LYS A 138 -11.78 7.83 11.43
N ALA A 139 -12.00 7.71 12.74
CA ALA A 139 -11.93 8.84 13.65
C ALA A 139 -10.53 9.48 13.65
N ILE A 140 -9.47 8.69 13.81
CA ILE A 140 -8.08 9.18 13.80
C ILE A 140 -7.74 9.85 12.47
N VAL A 141 -8.09 9.23 11.34
CA VAL A 141 -7.81 9.80 10.01
C VAL A 141 -8.59 11.10 9.79
N SER A 142 -9.83 11.19 10.31
CA SER A 142 -10.63 12.41 10.22
C SER A 142 -10.06 13.53 11.10
N ASP A 143 -9.64 13.23 12.33
CA ASP A 143 -9.08 14.19 13.28
C ASP A 143 -7.69 14.69 12.84
N HIS A 144 -6.97 13.88 12.06
CA HIS A 144 -5.64 14.18 11.51
C HIS A 144 -5.65 14.25 9.97
N GLY A 145 -6.72 14.80 9.39
CA GLY A 145 -6.94 14.81 7.94
C GLY A 145 -5.84 15.51 7.13
N GLU A 146 -5.27 16.60 7.65
CA GLU A 146 -4.14 17.29 7.01
C GLU A 146 -2.90 16.39 6.91
N GLU A 147 -2.52 15.74 8.02
CA GLU A 147 -1.39 14.82 8.03
C GLU A 147 -1.62 13.61 7.13
N TYR A 148 -2.85 13.06 7.09
CA TYR A 148 -3.21 11.99 6.16
C TYR A 148 -3.06 12.43 4.70
N ALA A 149 -3.53 13.64 4.37
CA ALA A 149 -3.39 14.20 3.03
C ALA A 149 -1.92 14.38 2.64
N GLU A 150 -1.08 14.86 3.56
CA GLU A 150 0.37 15.03 3.35
C GLU A 150 1.08 13.70 3.08
N VAL A 151 0.87 12.68 3.92
CA VAL A 151 1.52 11.38 3.73
C VAL A 151 1.05 10.71 2.44
N LEU A 152 -0.25 10.81 2.13
CA LEU A 152 -0.81 10.27 0.90
C LEU A 152 -0.26 11.00 -0.33
N ALA A 153 -0.20 12.33 -0.30
CA ALA A 153 0.33 13.14 -1.38
C ALA A 153 1.80 12.84 -1.63
N ALA A 154 2.63 12.75 -0.58
CA ALA A 154 4.03 12.38 -0.70
C ALA A 154 4.19 10.99 -1.34
N HIS A 155 3.39 10.01 -0.90
CA HIS A 155 3.45 8.65 -1.40
C HIS A 155 3.00 8.55 -2.87
N LEU A 156 1.89 9.19 -3.26
CA LEU A 156 1.41 9.24 -4.64
C LEU A 156 2.32 10.06 -5.55
N THR A 157 2.94 11.13 -5.06
CA THR A 157 3.93 11.90 -5.82
C THR A 157 5.10 11.01 -6.25
N ARG A 158 5.56 10.12 -5.35
CA ARG A 158 6.59 9.13 -5.70
C ARG A 158 6.16 8.18 -6.83
N HIS A 159 4.88 7.82 -6.89
CA HIS A 159 4.34 6.98 -7.98
C HIS A 159 4.38 7.72 -9.32
N LEU A 160 4.12 9.03 -9.29
CA LEU A 160 4.03 9.87 -10.48
C LEU A 160 5.38 10.44 -10.94
N ALA A 161 6.38 10.48 -10.07
CA ALA A 161 7.65 11.17 -10.28
C ALA A 161 8.37 10.79 -11.59
N VAL A 162 8.20 9.56 -12.05
CA VAL A 162 8.85 9.03 -13.26
C VAL A 162 7.96 9.08 -14.52
N PHE A 163 6.70 9.50 -14.39
CA PHE A 163 5.74 9.63 -15.51
C PHE A 163 5.54 11.08 -15.97
N GLY A 164 6.16 12.05 -15.30
CA GLY A 164 6.07 13.49 -15.62
C GLY A 164 7.40 14.12 -16.04
N ALA A 165 8.41 13.31 -16.38
CA ALA A 165 9.71 13.73 -16.87
C ALA A 165 9.78 13.71 -18.41
#